data_AF-A0A7K2MMU1-F1
#
_entry.id   AF-A0A7K2MMU1-F1
#
_cell.length_a   1.000
_cell.length_b   1.000
_cell.length_c   1.000
_cell.angle_alpha   90.00
_cell.angle_beta   90.00
_cell.angle_gamma   90.00
#
_symmetry.space_group_name_H-M   'P 1'
#
loop_
_entity.id
_entity.type
_entity.pdbx_description
1 polymer ?
#
loop_
_entity_poly.entity_id
_entity_poly.type
_entity_poly.pdbx_seq_one_letter_code
_entity_poly.pdbx_strand_id
1 'polypeptide(L)' 'TLLGQKLAPGLLDRYLARTGYDGQQTGRPVDPSRPVNLWKPPDDTAPDDYGAHGVFDDESHPRSIQFWISRHRRSLALA' A
#
# COMPACT_ATOMS: atom_id res chain seq x y z
N THR A 1 12.62 -19.22 -16.10
CA THR A 1 13.92 -19.43 -16.81
C THR A 1 15.08 -18.96 -15.95
N LEU A 2 16.25 -19.59 -16.05
CA LEU A 2 17.46 -19.31 -15.25
C LEU A 2 17.90 -17.85 -15.28
N LEU A 3 17.86 -17.22 -16.46
CA LEU A 3 18.22 -15.81 -16.63
C LEU A 3 17.29 -14.87 -15.84
N GLY A 4 15.98 -15.14 -15.85
CA GLY A 4 15.00 -14.35 -15.10
C GLY A 4 15.24 -14.42 -13.60
N GLN A 5 15.55 -15.61 -13.06
CA GLN A 5 15.84 -15.77 -11.62
C GLN A 5 17.09 -14.99 -11.18
N LYS A 6 18.08 -14.83 -12.05
CA LYS A 6 19.32 -14.09 -11.76
C LYS A 6 19.15 -12.57 -11.83
N LEU A 7 18.27 -12.08 -12.72
CA LEU A 7 18.09 -10.64 -12.97
C LEU A 7 16.95 -10.01 -12.17
N ALA A 8 15.87 -10.76 -11.91
CA ALA A 8 14.66 -10.21 -11.30
C ALA A 8 14.88 -9.60 -9.91
N PRO A 9 15.64 -10.21 -8.96
CA PRO A 9 15.83 -9.62 -7.64
C PRO A 9 16.48 -8.24 -7.70
N GLY A 10 17.57 -8.08 -8.46
CA GLY A 10 18.27 -6.79 -8.55
C GLY A 10 17.48 -5.68 -9.26
N LEU A 11 16.60 -6.04 -10.19
CA LEU A 11 15.66 -5.09 -10.80
C LEU A 11 14.58 -4.65 -9.79
N LEU A 12 14.04 -5.61 -9.04
CA LEU A 12 13.06 -5.35 -8.00
C LEU A 12 13.65 -4.48 -6.89
N ASP A 13 14.86 -4.77 -6.42
CA ASP A 13 15.55 -3.98 -5.39
C ASP A 13 15.75 -2.53 -5.83
N ARG A 14 16.20 -2.30 -7.08
CA ARG A 14 16.36 -0.93 -7.61
C ARG A 14 15.04 -0.20 -7.79
N TYR A 15 13.98 -0.91 -8.13
CA TYR A 15 12.65 -0.32 -8.22
C TYR A 15 12.17 0.09 -6.83
N LEU A 16 12.18 -0.84 -5.87
CA LEU A 16 11.76 -0.60 -4.49
C LEU A 16 12.59 0.47 -3.80
N ALA A 17 13.91 0.53 -4.04
CA ALA A 17 14.76 1.57 -3.49
C ALA A 17 14.42 2.97 -4.03
N ARG A 18 13.89 3.07 -5.25
CA ARG A 18 13.51 4.35 -5.86
C ARG A 18 12.10 4.79 -5.50
N THR A 19 11.16 3.84 -5.42
CA THR A 19 9.73 4.18 -5.29
C THR A 19 9.16 3.87 -3.92
N GLY A 20 9.76 2.94 -3.19
CA GLY A 20 9.20 2.40 -1.96
C GLY A 20 9.25 3.37 -0.78
N TYR A 21 10.33 4.14 -0.66
CA TYR A 21 10.49 5.11 0.43
C TYR A 21 9.69 6.39 0.17
N ASP A 22 9.80 6.94 -1.04
CA ASP A 22 9.09 8.17 -1.42
C ASP A 22 7.59 7.95 -1.47
N GLY A 23 7.12 6.81 -2.00
CA GLY A 23 5.69 6.48 -2.07
C GLY A 23 5.03 6.16 -0.72
N GLN A 24 5.79 6.09 0.38
CA GLN A 24 5.25 5.98 1.74
C GLN A 24 5.16 7.33 2.46
N GLN A 25 5.64 8.40 1.83
CA GLN A 25 5.71 9.72 2.43
C GLN A 25 4.80 10.70 1.71
N THR A 26 4.41 11.74 2.42
CA THR A 26 3.82 12.93 1.82
C THR A 26 4.65 14.12 2.23
N GLY A 27 4.68 15.17 1.40
CA GLY A 27 5.24 16.46 1.81
C GLY A 27 4.39 17.24 2.82
N ARG A 28 3.25 16.67 3.26
CA ARG A 28 2.31 17.36 4.16
C ARG A 28 2.79 17.21 5.60
N PRO A 29 2.84 18.31 6.39
CA PRO A 29 3.15 18.23 7.80
C PRO A 29 2.07 17.44 8.54
N VAL A 30 2.47 16.71 9.58
CA VAL A 30 1.53 16.00 10.46
C VAL A 30 0.85 17.00 11.39
N ASP A 31 -0.48 17.00 11.41
CA ASP A 31 -1.25 17.79 12.36
C ASP A 31 -0.99 17.31 13.80
N PRO A 32 -0.47 18.17 14.71
CA PRO A 32 -0.23 17.81 16.10
C PRO A 32 -1.50 17.41 16.86
N SER A 33 -2.67 17.86 16.40
CA SER A 33 -3.98 17.59 16.98
C SER A 33 -4.68 16.38 16.35
N ARG A 34 -4.03 15.67 15.39
CA ARG A 34 -4.64 14.51 14.75
C ARG A 34 -5.08 13.48 15.79
N PRO A 35 -6.25 12.88 15.64
CA PRO A 35 -6.70 11.88 16.58
C PRO A 35 -5.80 10.63 16.52
N VAL A 36 -5.53 10.02 17.68
CA VAL A 36 -4.74 8.79 17.79
C VAL A 36 -5.63 7.65 18.26
N ASN A 37 -5.42 6.45 17.71
CA ASN A 37 -6.24 5.27 17.98
C ASN A 37 -5.77 4.47 19.20
N LEU A 38 -5.05 5.07 20.15
CA LEU A 38 -4.41 4.35 21.27
C LEU A 38 -5.42 3.76 22.27
N TRP A 39 -6.62 4.33 22.37
CA TRP A 39 -7.61 3.95 23.39
C TRP A 39 -9.04 3.81 22.87
N LYS A 40 -9.42 4.56 21.84
CA LYS A 40 -10.73 4.50 21.18
C LYS A 40 -10.60 4.78 19.68
N PRO A 41 -11.46 4.20 18.83
CA PRO A 41 -11.52 4.56 17.42
C PRO A 41 -11.83 6.05 17.28
N PRO A 42 -11.12 6.78 16.40
CA PRO A 42 -11.37 8.19 16.19
C PRO A 42 -12.71 8.47 15.46
N ASP A 43 -13.24 7.46 14.75
CA ASP A 43 -14.51 7.52 14.00
C ASP A 43 -15.72 7.90 14.88
N ASP A 44 -15.71 7.54 16.16
CA ASP A 44 -16.82 7.84 17.08
C ASP A 44 -17.02 9.36 17.31
N THR A 45 -15.98 10.15 17.06
CA THR A 45 -15.94 11.60 17.35
C THR A 45 -15.57 12.47 16.16
N ALA A 46 -15.12 11.87 15.06
CA ALA A 46 -14.70 12.61 13.89
C ALA A 46 -15.88 12.84 12.93
N PRO A 47 -15.87 13.96 12.20
CA PRO A 47 -16.86 14.22 11.16
C PRO A 47 -16.71 13.31 9.93
N ASP A 48 -15.52 12.72 9.75
CA ASP A 48 -15.15 11.88 8.61
C ASP A 48 -14.95 10.42 9.02
N ASP A 49 -15.27 9.49 8.12
CA ASP A 49 -15.00 8.04 8.26
C ASP A 49 -13.53 7.73 7.92
N TYR A 50 -12.77 7.18 8.87
CA TYR A 50 -11.39 6.72 8.66
C TYR A 50 -11.32 5.32 8.04
N GLY A 51 -12.10 5.11 6.97
CA GLY A 51 -12.16 3.88 6.18
C GLY A 51 -10.92 3.66 5.30
N ALA A 52 -11.09 2.94 4.18
CA ALA A 52 -9.99 2.63 3.26
C ALA A 52 -9.47 3.84 2.45
N HIS A 53 -10.07 5.00 2.65
CA HIS A 53 -9.80 6.26 1.96
C HIS A 53 -8.94 7.18 2.82
N GLY A 54 -8.01 7.91 2.21
CA GLY A 54 -7.13 8.82 2.94
C GLY A 54 -6.20 9.66 2.08
N VAL A 55 -5.09 10.11 2.69
CA VAL A 55 -4.18 11.12 2.11
C VAL A 55 -3.49 10.70 0.80
N PHE A 56 -3.56 9.42 0.44
CA PHE A 56 -3.01 8.87 -0.79
C PHE A 56 -4.07 8.53 -1.84
N ASP A 57 -5.35 8.87 -1.63
CA ASP A 57 -6.44 8.46 -2.52
C ASP A 57 -6.21 8.87 -3.98
N ASP A 58 -5.73 10.09 -4.20
CA ASP A 58 -5.43 10.66 -5.51
C ASP A 58 -4.29 9.94 -6.25
N GLU A 59 -3.41 9.26 -5.51
CA GLU A 59 -2.27 8.51 -6.05
C GLU A 59 -2.53 6.99 -6.05
N SER A 60 -3.52 6.54 -5.29
CA SER A 60 -3.85 5.14 -5.11
C SER A 60 -4.47 4.53 -6.37
N HIS A 61 -4.31 3.22 -6.53
CA HIS A 61 -4.95 2.48 -7.62
C HIS A 61 -6.22 1.77 -7.11
N PRO A 62 -7.36 1.88 -7.83
CA PRO A 62 -8.62 1.24 -7.41
C PRO A 62 -8.60 -0.30 -7.54
N ARG A 63 -7.52 -0.87 -8.08
CA ARG A 63 -7.35 -2.31 -8.29
C ARG A 63 -5.89 -2.71 -8.15
N SER A 64 -5.65 -3.88 -7.55
CA SER A 64 -4.33 -4.50 -7.48
C SER A 64 -4.37 -5.90 -8.10
N ILE A 65 -3.67 -6.07 -9.22
CA ILE A 65 -3.53 -7.38 -9.88
C ILE A 65 -2.79 -8.34 -8.95
N GLN A 66 -1.77 -7.85 -8.25
CA GLN A 66 -1.02 -8.65 -7.28
C GLN A 66 -1.91 -9.14 -6.13
N PHE A 67 -2.80 -8.29 -5.61
CA PHE A 67 -3.82 -8.70 -4.63
C PHE A 67 -4.79 -9.73 -5.23
N TRP A 68 -5.32 -9.51 -6.43
CA TRP A 68 -6.24 -10.43 -7.09
C TRP A 68 -5.62 -11.81 -7.29
N ILE A 69 -4.39 -11.88 -7.80
CA ILE A 69 -3.64 -13.14 -7.96
C ILE A 69 -3.43 -13.79 -6.59
N SER A 70 -3.03 -13.03 -5.57
CA SER A 70 -2.76 -13.56 -4.23
C SER A 70 -4.00 -14.18 -3.59
N ARG A 71 -5.18 -13.59 -3.84
CA ARG A 71 -6.50 -14.07 -3.38
C ARG A 71 -6.95 -15.31 -4.16
N HIS A 72 -6.64 -15.40 -5.46
CA HIS A 72 -7.03 -16.52 -6.32
C HIS A 72 -5.91 -17.54 -6.56
N ARG A 73 -4.83 -17.49 -5.77
CA ARG A 73 -3.62 -18.31 -5.99
C ARG A 73 -3.89 -19.81 -6.07
N ARG A 74 -4.91 -20.31 -5.39
CA ARG A 74 -5.31 -21.73 -5.43
C ARG A 74 -5.95 -22.09 -6.77
N SER A 75 -6.90 -21.28 -7.24
CA SER A 75 -7.55 -21.49 -8.53
C SER A 75 -6.56 -21.35 -9.69
N LEU A 76 -5.62 -20.41 -9.58
CA LEU A 76 -4.56 -20.22 -10.58
C LEU A 76 -3.51 -21.34 -10.56
N ALA A 77 -3.28 -22.00 -9.44
CA ALA A 77 -2.33 -23.11 -9.33
C ALA A 77 -2.91 -24.47 -9.76
N LEU A 78 -4.23 -24.56 -9.93
CA LEU A 78 -4.94 -25.76 -10.40
C LEU A 78 -5.27 -25.71 -11.91
N ALA A 79 -4.97 -24.59 -12.57
CA ALA A 79 -5.02 -24.42 -14.03
C ALA A 79 -3.63 -24.65 -14.62
#